data_AF-A0A353M1R5-F1
#
_entry.id   AF-A0A353M1R5-F1
#
_cell.length_a   1.000
_cell.length_b   1.000
_cell.length_c   1.000
_cell.angle_alpha   90.00
_cell.angle_beta   90.00
_cell.angle_gamma   90.00
#
_symmetry.space_group_name_H-M   'P 1'
#
loop_
_entity.id
_entity.type
_entity.pdbx_description
1 polymer ?
#
loop_
_entity_poly.entity_id
_entity_poly.type
_entity_poly.pdbx_seq_one_letter_code
_entity_poly.pdbx_strand_id
1 'polypeptide(L)'
;MQQFIKDRRKHLPVLFVFVGLILFINLFSATKFRLLSVLVILRLDLGYPPQTQIILPPVGQIGAPTHWLPVRLSLELRSVDLALLRGVVFSPAMNTEEMLEAIRADALRILALFALKLVALGSLGAVFLLYLTGTRNFRHVLWGGVVGALTVILLVSTLYLTYDPAGFQRLEYEGMIEAAPWVLSLVWETLDQVGELGERVQTLARNLYSVLQDLETLGPLGLVQADLLALHVSDIHNNPVAYSFSKQVIDSFPVDFVMDTGDITDWGTALEAEITGRISELKIPYLFVSGNHDSPDVLRKVSTIPNAIVISGEEQSISGLTIAGTGDLVADSYLATPASVLESDAYAEELNRMWGEVENRPDVFMVHNHRVAEGLRPGLFPVVVYGHTHLWGVKEIGETVYSNAGTTGAAGIRGFQGKEPLPYSLSLLYFALDEEGHFALQAIDGVHVTGLGTSFSLQRTFVEHGRNREGDVEILP
;
A
#
# COMPACT_ATOMS: atom_id res chain seq x y z
N MET A 1 3.24 -34.09 62.98
CA MET A 1 4.18 -33.75 61.89
C MET A 1 4.43 -34.90 60.91
N GLN A 2 4.62 -36.15 61.35
CA GLN A 2 4.80 -37.30 60.44
C GLN A 2 3.58 -37.64 59.56
N GLN A 3 2.35 -37.45 60.08
CA GLN A 3 1.11 -37.73 59.33
C GLN A 3 0.92 -36.76 58.14
N PHE A 4 1.22 -35.47 58.35
CA PHE A 4 1.24 -34.43 57.30
C PHE A 4 2.27 -34.69 56.19
N ILE A 5 3.43 -35.27 56.51
CA ILE A 5 4.48 -35.59 55.52
C ILE A 5 4.08 -36.84 54.71
N LYS A 6 3.36 -37.79 55.32
CA LYS A 6 2.91 -39.04 54.68
C LYS A 6 1.83 -38.78 53.62
N ASP A 7 0.97 -37.79 53.83
CA ASP A 7 -0.06 -37.40 52.86
C ASP A 7 0.50 -36.61 51.67
N ARG A 8 1.54 -35.77 51.87
CA ARG A 8 2.21 -35.07 50.76
C ARG A 8 2.82 -36.02 49.71
N ARG A 9 3.35 -37.17 50.12
CA ARG A 9 3.88 -38.20 49.20
C ARG A 9 2.80 -38.87 48.35
N LYS A 10 1.54 -38.88 48.80
CA LYS A 10 0.43 -39.47 48.03
C LYS A 10 -0.05 -38.58 46.90
N HIS A 11 0.02 -37.25 47.06
CA HIS A 11 -0.49 -36.28 46.08
C HIS A 11 0.56 -35.79 45.08
N LEU A 12 1.85 -35.96 45.39
CA LEU A 12 2.96 -35.56 44.51
C LEU A 12 2.90 -36.15 43.09
N PRO A 13 2.55 -37.45 42.89
CA PRO A 13 2.43 -38.03 41.55
C PRO A 13 1.33 -37.37 40.71
N VAL A 14 0.21 -36.98 41.33
CA VAL A 14 -0.89 -36.30 40.65
C VAL A 14 -0.44 -34.94 40.13
N LEU A 15 0.30 -34.18 40.94
CA LEU A 15 0.89 -32.91 40.52
C LEU A 15 1.81 -33.09 39.31
N PHE A 16 2.64 -34.13 39.28
CA PHE A 16 3.53 -34.40 38.15
C PHE A 16 2.80 -34.80 36.87
N VAL A 17 1.62 -35.42 36.96
CA VAL A 17 0.76 -35.63 35.77
C VAL A 17 0.39 -34.28 35.14
N PHE A 18 -0.13 -33.35 35.95
CA PHE A 18 -0.53 -32.03 35.47
C PHE A 18 0.64 -31.16 35.00
N VAL A 19 1.77 -31.17 35.71
CA VAL A 19 2.96 -30.42 35.26
C VAL A 19 3.51 -31.03 33.96
N GLY A 20 3.52 -32.36 33.85
CA GLY A 20 4.00 -33.07 32.66
C GLY A 20 3.17 -32.76 31.42
N LEU A 21 1.84 -32.81 31.54
CA LEU A 21 0.95 -32.48 30.42
C LEU A 21 1.06 -31.01 30.02
N ILE A 22 1.14 -30.08 30.98
CA ILE A 22 1.28 -28.64 30.69
C ILE A 22 2.58 -28.37 29.95
N LEU A 23 3.69 -28.96 30.40
CA LEU A 23 5.00 -28.79 29.78
C LEU A 23 5.03 -29.34 28.35
N PHE A 24 4.49 -30.54 28.13
CA PHE A 24 4.50 -31.15 26.80
C PHE A 24 3.61 -30.41 25.80
N ILE A 25 2.43 -29.95 26.24
CA ILE A 25 1.52 -29.20 25.37
C ILE A 25 2.18 -27.86 24.97
N ASN A 26 2.69 -27.07 25.91
CA ASN A 26 3.32 -25.79 25.58
C ASN A 26 4.57 -25.91 24.71
N LEU A 27 5.35 -26.99 24.83
CA LEU A 27 6.58 -27.19 24.05
C LEU A 27 6.35 -27.83 22.68
N PHE A 28 5.36 -28.73 22.55
CA PHE A 28 5.25 -29.60 21.38
C PHE A 28 3.90 -29.54 20.65
N SER A 29 2.96 -28.68 21.07
CA SER A 29 1.66 -28.56 20.41
C SER A 29 1.78 -28.06 18.97
N ALA A 30 2.74 -27.19 18.67
CA ALA A 30 2.93 -26.61 17.33
C ALA A 30 2.91 -27.68 16.22
N THR A 31 1.98 -27.55 15.27
CA THR A 31 1.77 -28.52 14.19
C THR A 31 1.48 -27.80 12.89
N LYS A 32 2.17 -28.21 11.82
CA LYS A 32 1.99 -27.64 10.49
C LYS A 32 0.88 -28.40 9.76
N PHE A 33 -0.06 -27.66 9.20
CA PHE A 33 -1.12 -28.18 8.35
C PHE A 33 -1.15 -27.39 7.04
N ARG A 34 -1.64 -28.05 5.98
CA ARG A 34 -1.95 -27.40 4.72
C ARG A 34 -3.46 -27.28 4.63
N LEU A 35 -3.96 -26.06 4.50
CA LEU A 35 -5.37 -25.76 4.29
C LEU A 35 -5.46 -25.07 2.91
N LEU A 36 -6.02 -25.76 1.92
CA LEU A 36 -6.00 -25.31 0.52
C LEU A 36 -4.59 -24.93 0.03
N SER A 37 -4.40 -23.67 -0.36
CA SER A 37 -3.16 -23.06 -0.85
C SER A 37 -2.29 -22.47 0.27
N VAL A 38 -2.65 -22.69 1.53
CA VAL A 38 -2.04 -22.00 2.66
C VAL A 38 -1.37 -22.98 3.63
N LEU A 39 -0.16 -22.66 4.08
CA LEU A 39 0.50 -23.37 5.18
C LEU A 39 0.24 -22.64 6.49
N VAL A 40 -0.43 -23.33 7.41
CA VAL A 40 -0.77 -22.84 8.73
C VAL A 40 -0.07 -23.64 9.82
N ILE A 41 0.32 -22.98 10.90
CA ILE A 41 0.80 -23.63 12.12
C ILE A 41 -0.25 -23.44 13.21
N LEU A 42 -0.81 -24.56 13.68
CA LEU A 42 -1.66 -24.57 14.85
C LEU A 42 -0.83 -24.81 16.10
N ARG A 43 -1.05 -23.98 17.13
CA ARG A 43 -0.41 -24.10 18.43
C ARG A 43 -1.43 -23.87 19.53
N LEU A 44 -1.29 -24.63 20.61
CA LEU A 44 -2.07 -24.46 21.84
C LEU A 44 -1.11 -24.30 23.00
N ASP A 45 -1.19 -23.16 23.67
CA ASP A 45 -0.44 -22.87 24.89
C ASP A 45 -1.41 -22.80 26.07
N LEU A 46 -1.01 -23.34 27.22
CA LEU A 46 -1.80 -23.25 28.45
C LEU A 46 -1.28 -22.06 29.24
N GLY A 47 -2.02 -20.96 29.23
CA GLY A 47 -1.61 -19.68 29.83
C GLY A 47 -2.58 -18.54 29.54
N TYR A 48 -2.30 -17.38 30.13
CA TYR A 48 -3.07 -16.13 29.95
C TYR A 48 -2.43 -15.21 28.90
N PRO A 49 -3.19 -14.30 28.25
CA PRO A 49 -4.65 -14.18 28.29
C PRO A 49 -5.36 -15.29 27.49
N PRO A 50 -6.64 -15.61 27.83
CA PRO A 50 -7.44 -16.60 27.13
C PRO A 50 -7.95 -16.02 25.80
N GLN A 51 -7.38 -16.46 24.68
CA GLN A 51 -7.73 -15.89 23.37
C GLN A 51 -7.46 -16.86 22.22
N THR A 52 -8.20 -16.67 21.13
CA THR A 52 -7.80 -17.15 19.81
C THR A 52 -7.00 -16.05 19.13
N GLN A 53 -5.80 -16.36 18.64
CA GLN A 53 -4.96 -15.43 17.92
C GLN A 53 -4.61 -15.94 16.53
N ILE A 54 -4.65 -15.05 15.54
CA ILE A 54 -4.21 -15.27 14.17
C ILE A 54 -2.94 -14.46 13.97
N ILE A 55 -1.83 -15.14 13.71
CA ILE A 55 -0.52 -14.51 13.56
C ILE A 55 -0.21 -14.44 12.07
N LEU A 56 0.14 -13.25 11.59
CA LEU A 56 0.42 -12.93 10.19
C LEU A 56 1.81 -12.29 10.07
N PRO A 57 2.91 -13.06 10.14
CA PRO A 57 4.25 -12.49 10.03
C PRO A 57 4.54 -11.94 8.62
N PRO A 58 5.27 -10.82 8.47
CA PRO A 58 5.77 -9.92 9.53
C PRO A 58 4.75 -8.85 9.96
N VAL A 59 3.54 -8.86 9.39
CA VAL A 59 2.53 -7.80 9.49
C VAL A 59 2.02 -7.59 10.92
N GLY A 60 1.77 -8.65 11.68
CA GLY A 60 1.28 -8.54 13.05
C GLY A 60 0.43 -9.72 13.49
N GLN A 61 -0.43 -9.50 14.49
CA GLN A 61 -1.36 -10.51 14.98
C GLN A 61 -2.74 -9.92 15.31
N ILE A 62 -3.75 -10.78 15.23
CA ILE A 62 -5.15 -10.46 15.54
C ILE A 62 -5.60 -11.40 16.66
N GLY A 63 -5.94 -10.84 17.82
CA GLY A 63 -6.49 -11.54 18.97
C GLY A 63 -8.02 -11.41 19.05
N ALA A 64 -8.69 -12.46 19.51
CA ALA A 64 -10.12 -12.47 19.78
C ALA A 64 -10.43 -13.22 21.09
N PRO A 65 -11.21 -12.62 22.02
CA PRO A 65 -11.63 -13.27 23.26
C PRO A 65 -12.80 -14.23 22.99
N THR A 66 -12.47 -15.45 22.57
CA THR A 66 -13.45 -16.47 22.15
C THR A 66 -13.83 -17.46 23.26
N HIS A 67 -13.06 -17.52 24.34
CA HIS A 67 -13.26 -18.47 25.43
C HIS A 67 -12.66 -17.93 26.74
N TRP A 68 -13.09 -18.49 27.88
CA TRP A 68 -12.64 -18.06 29.21
C TRP A 68 -11.52 -18.94 29.80
N LEU A 69 -11.33 -20.16 29.27
CA LEU A 69 -10.28 -21.07 29.74
C LEU A 69 -8.90 -20.46 29.48
N PRO A 70 -7.93 -20.59 30.40
CA PRO A 70 -6.59 -20.02 30.27
C PRO A 70 -5.75 -20.79 29.24
N VAL A 71 -6.17 -20.68 27.99
CA VAL A 71 -5.63 -21.35 26.82
C VAL A 71 -5.45 -20.27 25.76
N ARG A 72 -4.34 -20.35 25.04
CA ARG A 72 -4.10 -19.53 23.87
C ARG A 72 -4.09 -20.43 22.64
N LEU A 73 -5.06 -20.22 21.76
CA LEU A 73 -5.14 -20.91 20.48
C LEU A 73 -4.49 -20.02 19.43
N SER A 74 -3.38 -20.47 18.84
CA SER A 74 -2.67 -19.69 17.82
C SER A 74 -2.76 -20.36 16.46
N LEU A 75 -3.15 -19.59 15.45
CA LEU A 75 -3.09 -19.94 14.05
C LEU A 75 -2.07 -19.01 13.36
N GLU A 76 -0.88 -19.52 13.06
CA GLU A 76 0.15 -18.75 12.37
C GLU A 76 0.12 -19.04 10.87
N LEU A 77 0.03 -17.99 10.07
CA LEU A 77 0.12 -18.04 8.61
C LEU A 77 1.59 -17.99 8.20
N ARG A 78 2.15 -19.09 7.70
CA ARG A 78 3.58 -19.13 7.35
C ARG A 78 3.87 -18.71 5.93
N SER A 79 3.06 -19.16 4.99
CA SER A 79 3.24 -18.88 3.57
C SER A 79 1.95 -19.15 2.81
N VAL A 80 1.74 -18.36 1.77
CA VAL A 80 0.66 -18.52 0.82
C VAL A 80 1.24 -19.01 -0.50
N ASP A 81 0.73 -20.13 -1.01
CA ASP A 81 1.13 -20.68 -2.30
C ASP A 81 0.41 -19.91 -3.42
N LEU A 82 1.07 -18.87 -3.93
CA LEU A 82 0.53 -17.97 -4.94
C LEU A 82 0.15 -18.68 -6.25
N ALA A 83 0.80 -19.81 -6.58
CA ALA A 83 0.49 -20.60 -7.77
C ALA A 83 -0.90 -21.28 -7.65
N LEU A 84 -1.21 -21.79 -6.46
CA LEU A 84 -2.51 -22.40 -6.16
C LEU A 84 -3.61 -21.33 -5.99
N LEU A 85 -3.28 -20.17 -5.40
CA LEU A 85 -4.24 -19.05 -5.32
C LEU A 85 -4.67 -18.54 -6.69
N ARG A 86 -3.75 -18.40 -7.65
CA ARG A 86 -4.10 -18.01 -9.02
C ARG A 86 -5.07 -19.00 -9.67
N GLY A 87 -4.90 -20.30 -9.45
CA GLY A 87 -5.81 -21.32 -9.96
C GLY A 87 -7.22 -21.25 -9.36
N VAL A 88 -7.36 -20.82 -8.10
CA VAL A 88 -8.65 -20.73 -7.41
C VAL A 88 -9.35 -19.39 -7.66
N VAL A 89 -8.62 -18.27 -7.67
CA VAL A 89 -9.17 -16.91 -7.84
C VAL A 89 -9.54 -16.61 -9.30
N PHE A 90 -8.85 -17.21 -10.28
CA PHE A 90 -9.10 -16.97 -11.71
C PHE A 90 -9.91 -18.09 -12.39
N SER A 91 -10.40 -19.09 -11.64
CA SER A 91 -11.29 -20.12 -12.19
C SER A 91 -12.76 -19.64 -12.15
N PRO A 92 -13.43 -19.42 -13.30
CA PRO A 92 -14.78 -18.82 -13.35
C PRO A 92 -15.92 -19.74 -12.88
N ALA A 93 -15.63 -20.89 -12.25
CA ALA A 93 -16.57 -22.01 -12.17
C ALA A 93 -16.76 -22.65 -10.77
N MET A 94 -16.19 -22.10 -9.70
CA MET A 94 -16.47 -22.63 -8.35
C MET A 94 -17.58 -21.84 -7.67
N ASN A 95 -18.68 -22.53 -7.36
CA ASN A 95 -19.73 -22.02 -6.47
C ASN A 95 -19.12 -21.75 -5.09
N THR A 96 -19.29 -20.54 -4.57
CA THR A 96 -18.76 -20.10 -3.26
C THR A 96 -19.14 -21.07 -2.13
N GLU A 97 -20.32 -21.67 -2.20
CA GLU A 97 -20.83 -22.66 -1.25
C GLU A 97 -20.02 -23.97 -1.24
N GLU A 98 -19.63 -24.49 -2.41
CA GLU A 98 -18.84 -25.72 -2.50
C GLU A 98 -17.42 -25.53 -1.92
N MET A 99 -16.85 -24.34 -2.11
CA MET A 99 -15.57 -23.98 -1.52
C MET A 99 -15.66 -23.85 0.00
N LEU A 100 -16.72 -23.24 0.52
CA LEU A 100 -16.94 -23.11 1.96
C LEU A 100 -17.08 -24.48 2.64
N GLU A 101 -17.84 -25.41 2.03
CA GLU A 101 -17.98 -26.77 2.56
C GLU A 101 -16.66 -27.55 2.49
N ALA A 102 -15.87 -27.40 1.42
CA ALA A 102 -14.55 -28.01 1.33
C ALA A 102 -13.59 -27.50 2.42
N ILE A 103 -13.55 -26.18 2.64
CA ILE A 103 -12.76 -25.54 3.71
C ILE A 103 -13.20 -26.07 5.07
N ARG A 104 -14.50 -26.14 5.31
CA ARG A 104 -15.06 -26.61 6.59
C ARG A 104 -14.70 -28.06 6.86
N ALA A 105 -14.83 -28.94 5.86
CA ALA A 105 -14.49 -30.35 5.98
C ALA A 105 -12.99 -30.55 6.29
N ASP A 106 -12.11 -29.83 5.60
CA ASP A 106 -10.67 -29.90 5.85
C ASP A 106 -10.28 -29.29 7.19
N ALA A 107 -10.91 -28.18 7.59
CA ALA A 107 -10.71 -27.58 8.91
C ALA A 107 -11.12 -28.54 10.03
N LEU A 108 -12.26 -29.21 9.92
CA LEU A 108 -12.71 -30.21 10.90
C LEU A 108 -11.73 -31.39 11.00
N ARG A 109 -11.21 -31.88 9.87
CA ARG A 109 -10.18 -32.93 9.85
C ARG A 109 -8.90 -32.49 10.53
N ILE A 110 -8.41 -31.29 10.22
CA ILE A 110 -7.21 -30.70 10.83
C ILE A 110 -7.39 -30.56 12.34
N LEU A 111 -8.53 -30.02 12.79
CA LEU A 111 -8.84 -29.86 14.20
C LEU A 111 -8.92 -31.21 14.93
N ALA A 112 -9.51 -32.24 14.30
CA ALA A 112 -9.57 -33.58 14.88
C ALA A 112 -8.17 -34.21 15.04
N LEU A 113 -7.32 -34.11 14.02
CA LEU A 113 -5.93 -34.58 14.08
C LEU A 113 -5.12 -33.82 15.14
N PHE A 114 -5.33 -32.51 15.23
CA PHE A 114 -4.70 -31.68 16.24
C PHE A 114 -5.14 -32.06 17.65
N ALA A 115 -6.44 -32.26 17.89
CA ALA A 115 -6.98 -32.72 19.16
C ALA A 115 -6.40 -34.09 19.55
N LEU A 116 -6.31 -35.04 18.61
CA LEU A 116 -5.70 -36.34 18.84
C LEU A 116 -4.22 -36.21 19.25
N LYS A 117 -3.47 -35.33 18.58
CA LYS A 117 -2.08 -35.03 18.94
C LYS A 117 -1.99 -34.46 20.36
N LEU A 118 -2.87 -33.54 20.75
CA LEU A 118 -2.88 -32.98 22.11
C LEU A 118 -3.14 -34.05 23.16
N VAL A 119 -4.07 -34.98 22.91
CA VAL A 119 -4.34 -36.12 23.82
C VAL A 119 -3.10 -37.01 23.96
N ALA A 120 -2.41 -37.29 22.84
CA ALA A 120 -1.15 -38.04 22.86
C ALA A 120 -0.07 -37.29 23.65
N LEU A 121 0.11 -35.99 23.45
CA LEU A 121 1.06 -35.15 24.19
C LEU A 121 0.75 -35.09 25.68
N GLY A 122 -0.53 -34.97 26.06
CA GLY A 122 -0.93 -34.97 27.47
C GLY A 122 -0.64 -36.30 28.16
N SER A 123 -0.90 -37.42 27.49
CA SER A 123 -0.55 -38.76 27.97
C SER A 123 0.97 -38.95 28.08
N LEU A 124 1.72 -38.60 27.03
CA LEU A 124 3.17 -38.73 26.99
C LEU A 124 3.86 -37.84 28.03
N GLY A 125 3.40 -36.61 28.19
CA GLY A 125 3.94 -35.68 29.19
C GLY A 125 3.71 -36.16 30.61
N ALA A 126 2.52 -36.69 30.90
CA ALA A 126 2.20 -37.30 32.19
C ALA A 126 3.09 -38.53 32.48
N VAL A 127 3.22 -39.44 31.50
CA VAL A 127 4.08 -40.63 31.61
C VAL A 127 5.54 -40.25 31.80
N PHE A 128 6.04 -39.30 31.00
CA PHE A 128 7.42 -38.84 31.05
C PHE A 128 7.78 -38.27 32.41
N LEU A 129 6.96 -37.36 32.96
CA LEU A 129 7.28 -36.72 34.23
C LEU A 129 7.11 -37.67 35.42
N LEU A 130 6.14 -38.59 35.39
CA LEU A 130 6.00 -39.64 36.40
C LEU A 130 7.18 -40.61 36.41
N TYR A 131 7.68 -40.98 35.22
CA TYR A 131 8.85 -41.84 35.09
C TYR A 131 10.12 -41.14 35.57
N LEU A 132 10.33 -39.89 35.17
CA LEU A 132 11.50 -39.07 35.56
C LEU A 132 11.57 -38.85 37.07
N THR A 133 10.42 -38.70 37.74
CA THR A 133 10.32 -38.50 39.19
C THR A 133 10.46 -39.80 40.00
N GLY A 134 10.76 -40.92 39.34
CA GLY A 134 11.15 -42.19 39.99
C GLY A 134 10.02 -43.19 40.19
N THR A 135 8.83 -42.96 39.61
CA THR A 135 7.71 -43.92 39.69
C THR A 135 7.98 -45.10 38.75
N ARG A 136 8.40 -46.24 39.30
CA ARG A 136 8.72 -47.46 38.50
C ARG A 136 7.61 -48.50 38.40
N ASN A 137 6.49 -48.28 39.07
CA ASN A 137 5.36 -49.20 38.97
C ASN A 137 4.62 -48.96 37.66
N PHE A 138 4.71 -49.92 36.73
CA PHE A 138 4.10 -49.83 35.39
C PHE A 138 2.61 -49.47 35.43
N ARG A 139 1.84 -50.00 36.40
CA ARG A 139 0.41 -49.67 36.53
C ARG A 139 0.18 -48.20 36.85
N HIS A 140 1.03 -47.60 37.70
CA HIS A 140 0.88 -46.19 38.09
C HIS A 140 1.26 -45.26 36.95
N VAL A 141 2.29 -45.59 36.18
CA VAL A 141 2.69 -44.84 34.98
C VAL A 141 1.59 -44.91 33.91
N LEU A 142 1.04 -46.11 33.67
CA LEU A 142 -0.06 -46.30 32.73
C LEU A 142 -1.31 -45.50 33.13
N TRP A 143 -1.73 -45.57 34.39
CA TRP A 143 -2.84 -44.76 34.91
C TRP A 143 -2.55 -43.26 34.81
N GLY A 144 -1.31 -42.83 35.02
CA GLY A 144 -0.90 -41.43 34.80
C GLY A 144 -1.11 -40.95 33.36
N GLY A 145 -0.75 -41.79 32.38
CA GLY A 145 -1.02 -41.51 30.96
C GLY A 145 -2.53 -41.42 30.66
N VAL A 146 -3.33 -42.34 31.21
CA VAL A 146 -4.80 -42.31 31.07
C VAL A 146 -5.39 -41.04 31.68
N VAL A 147 -4.95 -40.64 32.88
CA VAL A 147 -5.40 -39.39 33.54
C VAL A 147 -4.97 -38.17 32.71
N GLY A 148 -3.76 -38.15 32.17
CA GLY A 148 -3.30 -37.10 31.27
C GLY A 148 -4.17 -36.98 30.01
N ALA A 149 -4.47 -38.11 29.37
CA ALA A 149 -5.36 -38.15 28.20
C ALA A 149 -6.77 -37.65 28.52
N LEU A 150 -7.39 -38.14 29.60
CA LEU A 150 -8.72 -37.72 30.04
C LEU A 150 -8.77 -36.22 30.39
N THR A 151 -7.71 -35.69 31.00
CA THR A 151 -7.61 -34.27 31.32
C THR A 151 -7.60 -33.41 30.05
N VAL A 152 -6.84 -33.82 29.02
CA VAL A 152 -6.82 -33.10 27.74
C VAL A 152 -8.17 -33.23 27.02
N ILE A 153 -8.80 -34.41 27.02
CA ILE A 153 -10.14 -34.59 26.44
C ILE A 153 -11.13 -33.65 27.13
N LEU A 154 -11.10 -33.57 28.46
CA LEU A 154 -11.95 -32.66 29.22
C LEU A 154 -11.68 -31.19 28.85
N LEU A 155 -10.40 -30.79 28.75
CA LEU A 155 -10.01 -29.44 28.39
C LEU A 155 -10.50 -29.06 26.99
N VAL A 156 -10.23 -29.90 25.98
CA VAL A 156 -10.66 -29.67 24.59
C VAL A 156 -12.18 -29.68 24.47
N SER A 157 -12.87 -30.59 25.18
CA SER A 157 -14.33 -30.64 25.18
C SER A 157 -14.93 -29.40 25.82
N THR A 158 -14.36 -28.93 26.94
CA THR A 158 -14.82 -27.70 27.59
C THR A 158 -14.56 -26.50 26.69
N LEU A 159 -13.39 -26.43 26.06
CA LEU A 159 -13.05 -25.37 25.11
C LEU A 159 -14.02 -25.33 23.94
N TYR A 160 -14.35 -26.49 23.35
CA TYR A 160 -15.31 -26.60 22.26
C TYR A 160 -16.73 -26.15 22.68
N LEU A 161 -17.20 -26.59 23.85
CA LEU A 161 -18.54 -26.25 24.35
C LEU A 161 -18.67 -24.79 24.80
N THR A 162 -17.56 -24.15 25.18
CA THR A 162 -17.54 -22.76 25.68
C THR A 162 -17.00 -21.76 24.66
N TYR A 163 -16.70 -22.23 23.43
CA TYR A 163 -16.22 -21.40 22.36
C TYR A 163 -17.33 -20.49 21.82
N ASP A 164 -17.12 -19.19 21.89
CA ASP A 164 -18.03 -18.17 21.37
C ASP A 164 -17.42 -17.50 20.12
N PRO A 165 -17.94 -17.81 18.92
CA PRO A 165 -17.53 -17.13 17.69
C PRO A 165 -17.81 -15.62 17.70
N ALA A 166 -18.76 -15.13 18.51
CA ALA A 166 -19.03 -13.70 18.60
C ALA A 166 -17.85 -12.91 19.21
N GLY A 167 -16.89 -13.59 19.84
CA GLY A 167 -15.62 -12.99 20.27
C GLY A 167 -14.85 -12.29 19.13
N PHE A 168 -14.99 -12.77 17.88
CA PHE A 168 -14.37 -12.12 16.71
C PHE A 168 -14.99 -10.76 16.33
N GLN A 169 -16.04 -10.32 17.03
CA GLN A 169 -16.56 -8.95 16.89
C GLN A 169 -15.73 -7.92 17.68
N ARG A 170 -14.92 -8.38 18.65
CA ARG A 170 -14.04 -7.55 19.47
C ARG A 170 -12.60 -7.97 19.23
N LEU A 171 -12.07 -7.56 18.08
CA LEU A 171 -10.72 -7.88 17.66
C LEU A 171 -9.71 -6.94 18.33
N GLU A 172 -8.64 -7.52 18.81
CA GLU A 172 -7.45 -6.81 19.29
C GLU A 172 -6.36 -6.96 18.24
N TYR A 173 -5.84 -5.85 17.73
CA TYR A 173 -4.81 -5.84 16.70
C TYR A 173 -3.49 -5.44 17.32
N GLU A 174 -2.41 -6.14 16.97
CA GLU A 174 -1.06 -5.81 17.39
C GLU A 174 -0.10 -5.87 16.20
N GLY A 175 0.82 -4.90 16.10
CA GLY A 175 1.78 -4.78 15.00
C GLY A 175 1.30 -3.82 13.90
N MET A 176 1.83 -3.95 12.67
CA MET A 176 1.49 -3.05 11.56
C MET A 176 0.00 -3.12 11.16
N ILE A 177 -0.66 -4.25 11.44
CA ILE A 177 -2.09 -4.44 11.18
C ILE A 177 -3.02 -3.64 12.10
N GLU A 178 -2.49 -3.01 13.17
CA GLU A 178 -3.27 -2.15 14.07
C GLU A 178 -3.93 -0.98 13.32
N ALA A 179 -3.29 -0.50 12.24
CA ALA A 179 -3.85 0.54 11.40
C ALA A 179 -4.97 0.06 10.46
N ALA A 180 -5.11 -1.26 10.23
CA ALA A 180 -5.97 -1.80 9.17
C ALA A 180 -7.46 -1.46 9.32
N PRO A 181 -8.10 -1.53 10.52
CA PRO A 181 -9.52 -1.19 10.67
C PRO A 181 -9.79 0.27 10.31
N TRP A 182 -8.91 1.17 10.74
CA TRP A 182 -9.02 2.59 10.43
C TRP A 182 -8.82 2.85 8.94
N VAL A 183 -7.81 2.25 8.31
CA VAL A 183 -7.58 2.34 6.85
C VAL A 183 -8.80 1.84 6.07
N LEU A 184 -9.36 0.68 6.45
CA LEU A 184 -10.55 0.16 5.78
C LEU A 184 -11.75 1.09 5.95
N SER A 185 -12.00 1.61 7.16
CA SER A 185 -13.08 2.57 7.37
C SER A 185 -12.88 3.85 6.55
N LEU A 186 -11.64 4.34 6.45
CA LEU A 186 -11.29 5.51 5.66
C LEU A 186 -11.50 5.23 4.17
N VAL A 187 -11.13 4.05 3.67
CA VAL A 187 -11.34 3.66 2.28
C VAL A 187 -12.84 3.59 1.95
N TRP A 188 -13.67 3.00 2.80
CA TRP A 188 -15.12 2.96 2.57
C TRP A 188 -15.75 4.35 2.61
N GLU A 189 -15.38 5.17 3.59
CA GLU A 189 -15.88 6.54 3.73
C GLU A 189 -15.40 7.45 2.58
N THR A 190 -14.16 7.29 2.13
CA THR A 190 -13.62 8.06 0.99
C THR A 190 -14.14 7.56 -0.35
N LEU A 191 -14.32 6.26 -0.59
CA LEU A 191 -14.85 5.75 -1.86
C LEU A 191 -16.29 6.22 -2.11
N ASP A 192 -17.15 6.21 -1.09
CA ASP A 192 -18.52 6.74 -1.19
C ASP A 192 -18.52 8.25 -1.45
N GLN A 193 -17.57 9.00 -0.87
CA GLN A 193 -17.44 10.45 -1.06
C GLN A 193 -16.74 10.83 -2.38
N VAL A 194 -15.89 9.97 -2.94
CA VAL A 194 -15.20 10.18 -4.22
C VAL A 194 -16.16 10.08 -5.40
N GLY A 195 -17.23 9.29 -5.28
CA GLY A 195 -18.34 9.35 -6.23
C GLY A 195 -18.98 10.75 -6.29
N GLU A 196 -19.18 11.38 -5.13
CA GLU A 196 -19.69 12.76 -5.06
C GLU A 196 -18.67 13.82 -5.50
N LEU A 197 -17.37 13.62 -5.21
CA LEU A 197 -16.28 14.43 -5.76
C LEU A 197 -16.27 14.33 -7.30
N GLY A 198 -16.51 13.12 -7.80
CA GLY A 198 -16.82 12.66 -9.17
C GLY A 198 -17.81 13.54 -9.93
N GLU A 199 -18.91 13.88 -9.28
CA GLU A 199 -19.95 14.69 -9.90
C GLU A 199 -19.66 16.18 -9.75
N ARG A 200 -19.06 16.60 -8.63
CA ARG A 200 -18.77 18.02 -8.35
C ARG A 200 -17.63 18.57 -9.20
N VAL A 201 -16.51 17.86 -9.34
CA VAL A 201 -15.40 18.30 -10.21
C VAL A 201 -15.81 18.24 -11.67
N GLN A 202 -16.59 17.25 -12.12
CA GLN A 202 -17.15 17.29 -13.49
C GLN A 202 -18.09 18.48 -13.70
N THR A 203 -18.92 18.83 -12.71
CA THR A 203 -19.83 19.97 -12.82
C THR A 203 -19.07 21.29 -12.83
N LEU A 204 -18.06 21.43 -11.98
CA LEU A 204 -17.20 22.63 -11.93
C LEU A 204 -16.30 22.74 -13.16
N ALA A 205 -15.70 21.65 -13.62
CA ALA A 205 -14.91 21.61 -14.84
C ALA A 205 -15.77 21.93 -16.06
N ARG A 206 -16.98 21.35 -16.18
CA ARG A 206 -17.94 21.71 -17.24
C ARG A 206 -18.37 23.17 -17.16
N ASN A 207 -18.67 23.68 -15.96
CA ASN A 207 -19.08 25.07 -15.79
C ASN A 207 -17.93 26.03 -16.07
N LEU A 208 -16.71 25.70 -15.65
CA LEU A 208 -15.54 26.52 -15.91
C LEU A 208 -15.17 26.46 -17.39
N TYR A 209 -15.14 25.28 -17.99
CA TYR A 209 -14.91 25.12 -19.43
C TYR A 209 -15.99 25.84 -20.23
N SER A 210 -17.26 25.78 -19.83
CA SER A 210 -18.35 26.56 -20.43
C SER A 210 -18.12 28.07 -20.27
N VAL A 211 -17.67 28.55 -19.11
CA VAL A 211 -17.37 29.98 -18.90
C VAL A 211 -16.14 30.41 -19.72
N LEU A 212 -15.11 29.57 -19.83
CA LEU A 212 -13.95 29.82 -20.66
C LEU A 212 -14.35 29.84 -22.14
N GLN A 213 -15.16 28.88 -22.61
CA GLN A 213 -15.74 28.88 -23.96
C GLN A 213 -16.66 30.07 -24.21
N ASP A 214 -17.48 30.47 -23.24
CA ASP A 214 -18.34 31.66 -23.36
C ASP A 214 -17.48 32.93 -23.42
N LEU A 215 -16.32 32.97 -22.75
CA LEU A 215 -15.35 34.06 -22.89
C LEU A 215 -14.61 34.05 -24.22
N GLU A 216 -14.46 32.90 -24.92
CA GLU A 216 -13.98 32.85 -26.32
C GLU A 216 -14.91 33.63 -27.27
N THR A 217 -16.20 33.79 -26.94
CA THR A 217 -17.15 34.56 -27.74
C THR A 217 -17.02 36.09 -27.59
N LEU A 218 -16.24 36.58 -26.61
CA LEU A 218 -16.11 38.01 -26.28
C LEU A 218 -14.83 38.70 -26.83
N GLY A 219 -14.10 38.06 -27.75
CA GLY A 219 -12.90 38.63 -28.37
C GLY A 219 -11.61 38.28 -27.62
N PRO A 220 -10.42 38.63 -28.19
CA PRO A 220 -9.16 37.98 -27.88
C PRO A 220 -8.60 38.44 -26.53
N LEU A 221 -9.14 37.90 -25.45
CA LEU A 221 -8.47 37.84 -24.16
C LEU A 221 -7.94 36.41 -24.05
N GLY A 222 -6.64 36.25 -24.34
CA GLY A 222 -5.93 34.99 -24.52
C GLY A 222 -6.36 33.87 -23.57
N LEU A 223 -7.21 32.99 -24.08
CA LEU A 223 -7.36 31.64 -23.57
C LEU A 223 -6.40 30.78 -24.38
N VAL A 224 -5.50 30.09 -23.69
CA VAL A 224 -4.56 29.14 -24.30
C VAL A 224 -5.39 28.06 -24.98
N GLN A 225 -5.47 28.08 -26.31
CA GLN A 225 -5.81 26.90 -27.10
C GLN A 225 -4.63 25.95 -26.96
N ALA A 226 -4.76 24.98 -26.06
CA ALA A 226 -3.77 23.92 -25.94
C ALA A 226 -4.01 22.88 -27.01
N ASP A 227 -2.98 22.64 -27.81
CA ASP A 227 -2.93 21.56 -28.78
C ASP A 227 -2.64 20.22 -28.09
N LEU A 228 -2.04 20.26 -26.89
CA LEU A 228 -1.68 19.09 -26.10
C LEU A 228 -1.80 19.39 -24.60
N LEU A 229 -2.42 18.50 -23.85
CA LEU A 229 -2.66 18.64 -22.42
C LEU A 229 -2.09 17.45 -21.64
N ALA A 230 -1.13 17.71 -20.77
CA ALA A 230 -0.53 16.70 -19.92
C ALA A 230 -1.00 16.83 -18.46
N LEU A 231 -1.33 15.70 -17.84
CA LEU A 231 -1.65 15.64 -16.41
C LEU A 231 -0.39 15.25 -15.63
N HIS A 232 0.07 16.10 -14.71
CA HIS A 232 1.19 15.83 -13.82
C HIS A 232 0.68 15.48 -12.41
N VAL A 233 1.01 14.26 -11.97
CA VAL A 233 0.70 13.70 -10.65
C VAL A 233 1.99 13.31 -9.94
N SER A 234 1.92 13.21 -8.61
CA SER A 234 3.06 12.79 -7.77
C SER A 234 2.58 12.36 -6.39
N ASP A 235 3.39 11.60 -5.67
CA ASP A 235 3.22 11.34 -4.24
C ASP A 235 1.83 10.75 -3.91
N ILE A 236 1.52 9.62 -4.53
CA ILE A 236 0.26 8.88 -4.38
C ILE A 236 0.21 8.12 -3.04
N HIS A 237 1.34 7.60 -2.56
CA HIS A 237 1.48 6.94 -1.24
C HIS A 237 0.33 5.96 -0.91
N ASN A 238 0.14 4.98 -1.81
CA ASN A 238 -0.90 3.95 -1.73
C ASN A 238 -2.34 4.45 -1.59
N ASN A 239 -2.64 5.71 -1.91
CA ASN A 239 -3.99 6.24 -1.78
C ASN A 239 -4.83 5.89 -3.02
N PRO A 240 -5.83 4.99 -2.93
CA PRO A 240 -6.65 4.62 -4.08
C PRO A 240 -7.47 5.80 -4.63
N VAL A 241 -7.76 6.81 -3.80
CA VAL A 241 -8.50 8.01 -4.20
C VAL A 241 -7.76 8.79 -5.28
N ALA A 242 -6.42 8.77 -5.26
CA ALA A 242 -5.58 9.45 -6.25
C ALA A 242 -5.93 9.01 -7.67
N TYR A 243 -6.12 7.71 -7.90
CA TYR A 243 -6.45 7.18 -9.23
C TYR A 243 -7.85 7.59 -9.68
N SER A 244 -8.83 7.56 -8.78
CA SER A 244 -10.19 8.01 -9.09
C SER A 244 -10.23 9.51 -9.40
N PHE A 245 -9.50 10.31 -8.63
CA PHE A 245 -9.36 11.74 -8.86
C PHE A 245 -8.67 12.04 -10.20
N SER A 246 -7.54 11.40 -10.49
CA SER A 246 -6.85 11.52 -11.77
C SER A 246 -7.74 11.09 -12.93
N LYS A 247 -8.44 9.95 -12.81
CA LYS A 247 -9.37 9.48 -13.84
C LYS A 247 -10.45 10.52 -14.11
N GLN A 248 -10.99 11.13 -13.07
CA GLN A 248 -12.03 12.13 -13.21
C GLN A 248 -11.54 13.39 -13.93
N VAL A 249 -10.30 13.82 -13.66
CA VAL A 249 -9.66 14.92 -14.39
C VAL A 249 -9.46 14.53 -15.86
N ILE A 250 -8.96 13.32 -16.13
CA ILE A 250 -8.81 12.78 -17.49
C ILE A 250 -10.16 12.71 -18.24
N ASP A 251 -11.25 12.36 -17.55
CA ASP A 251 -12.57 12.30 -18.16
C ASP A 251 -13.18 13.71 -18.39
N SER A 252 -12.71 14.73 -17.66
CA SER A 252 -13.26 16.09 -17.69
C SER A 252 -12.48 17.05 -18.61
N PHE A 253 -11.21 16.76 -18.83
CA PHE A 253 -10.30 17.55 -19.67
C PHE A 253 -9.71 16.64 -20.76
N PRO A 254 -9.37 17.17 -21.95
CA PRO A 254 -8.79 16.37 -23.03
C PRO A 254 -7.33 16.02 -22.74
N VAL A 255 -7.05 15.30 -21.65
CA VAL A 255 -5.70 14.91 -21.24
C VAL A 255 -5.17 13.83 -22.17
N ASP A 256 -4.03 14.11 -22.80
CA ASP A 256 -3.39 13.22 -23.77
C ASP A 256 -2.54 12.15 -23.10
N PHE A 257 -1.87 12.48 -21.99
CA PHE A 257 -1.04 11.56 -21.21
C PHE A 257 -0.85 12.03 -19.76
N VAL A 258 -0.41 11.11 -18.90
CA VAL A 258 -0.05 11.38 -17.51
C VAL A 258 1.46 11.34 -17.33
N MET A 259 2.01 12.29 -16.58
CA MET A 259 3.36 12.29 -16.04
C MET A 259 3.28 12.07 -14.54
N ASP A 260 3.73 10.92 -14.06
CA ASP A 260 3.82 10.58 -12.66
C ASP A 260 5.27 10.70 -12.18
N THR A 261 5.50 11.65 -11.28
CA THR A 261 6.84 11.92 -10.73
C THR A 261 7.17 11.11 -9.48
N GLY A 262 6.49 9.99 -9.22
CA GLY A 262 6.95 8.97 -8.28
C GLY A 262 6.29 9.01 -6.90
N ASP A 263 6.75 8.13 -6.02
CA ASP A 263 6.17 7.85 -4.71
C ASP A 263 4.73 7.32 -4.83
N ILE A 264 4.59 6.24 -5.62
CA ILE A 264 3.32 5.49 -5.66
C ILE A 264 3.09 4.76 -4.34
N THR A 265 4.16 4.25 -3.73
CA THR A 265 4.11 3.43 -2.52
C THR A 265 4.74 4.15 -1.33
N ASP A 266 4.51 3.65 -0.10
CA ASP A 266 5.05 4.20 1.15
C ASP A 266 6.31 3.46 1.61
N TRP A 267 6.40 2.17 1.26
CA TRP A 267 7.50 1.28 1.66
C TRP A 267 8.07 0.44 0.51
N GLY A 268 7.57 0.60 -0.73
CA GLY A 268 8.11 -0.10 -1.90
C GLY A 268 7.91 -1.62 -1.87
N THR A 269 6.97 -2.15 -1.09
CA THR A 269 6.78 -3.61 -0.99
C THR A 269 6.03 -4.18 -2.20
N ALA A 270 6.27 -5.46 -2.51
CA ALA A 270 5.54 -6.15 -3.58
C ALA A 270 4.02 -6.20 -3.38
N LEU A 271 3.53 -6.11 -2.13
CA LEU A 271 2.10 -6.05 -1.82
C LEU A 271 1.52 -4.67 -2.15
N GLU A 272 2.21 -3.60 -1.78
CA GLU A 272 1.82 -2.23 -2.14
C GLU A 272 1.80 -2.02 -3.64
N ALA A 273 2.78 -2.59 -4.36
CA ALA A 273 2.87 -2.50 -5.81
C ALA A 273 1.60 -2.98 -6.53
N GLU A 274 0.74 -3.81 -5.93
CA GLU A 274 -0.54 -4.20 -6.53
C GLU A 274 -1.47 -3.01 -6.78
N ILE A 275 -1.34 -1.89 -6.04
CA ILE A 275 -2.15 -0.69 -6.27
C ILE A 275 -1.92 -0.08 -7.66
N THR A 276 -0.70 -0.23 -8.20
CA THR A 276 -0.34 0.26 -9.54
C THR A 276 -1.24 -0.31 -10.63
N GLY A 277 -1.86 -1.48 -10.42
CA GLY A 277 -2.77 -2.08 -11.40
C GLY A 277 -3.93 -1.16 -11.82
N ARG A 278 -4.30 -0.19 -10.98
CA ARG A 278 -5.30 0.85 -11.27
C ARG A 278 -4.90 1.79 -12.41
N ILE A 279 -3.60 1.93 -12.70
CA ILE A 279 -3.10 2.71 -13.85
C ILE A 279 -3.71 2.19 -15.17
N SER A 280 -3.97 0.88 -15.26
CA SER A 280 -4.59 0.26 -16.43
C SER A 280 -6.02 0.75 -16.72
N GLU A 281 -6.69 1.34 -15.73
CA GLU A 281 -8.06 1.86 -15.84
C GLU A 281 -8.10 3.28 -16.43
N LEU A 282 -6.97 4.00 -16.45
CA LEU A 282 -6.87 5.36 -16.99
C LEU A 282 -6.91 5.42 -18.51
N LYS A 283 -6.53 4.33 -19.21
CA LYS A 283 -6.61 4.13 -20.67
C LYS A 283 -5.80 5.09 -21.56
N ILE A 284 -5.10 6.07 -20.98
CA ILE A 284 -4.15 6.94 -21.68
C ILE A 284 -2.70 6.58 -21.32
N PRO A 285 -1.69 7.00 -22.11
CA PRO A 285 -0.28 6.82 -21.78
C PRO A 285 0.06 7.37 -20.39
N TYR A 286 0.79 6.59 -19.60
CA TYR A 286 1.16 6.89 -18.22
C TYR A 286 2.68 6.80 -18.07
N LEU A 287 3.35 7.94 -18.10
CA LEU A 287 4.78 8.04 -17.92
C LEU A 287 5.11 8.04 -16.43
N PHE A 288 6.10 7.27 -16.01
CA PHE A 288 6.44 7.09 -14.60
C PHE A 288 7.94 7.19 -14.37
N VAL A 289 8.36 8.04 -13.43
CA VAL A 289 9.68 7.96 -12.78
C VAL A 289 9.49 7.51 -11.34
N SER A 290 10.40 6.70 -10.81
CA SER A 290 10.30 6.22 -9.42
C SER A 290 10.64 7.31 -8.41
N GLY A 291 9.93 7.33 -7.29
CA GLY A 291 10.28 8.14 -6.13
C GLY A 291 11.16 7.41 -5.11
N ASN A 292 11.49 8.08 -4.02
CA ASN A 292 12.36 7.51 -2.99
C ASN A 292 11.67 6.46 -2.10
N HIS A 293 10.34 6.35 -2.18
CA HIS A 293 9.55 5.32 -1.51
C HIS A 293 9.22 4.12 -2.41
N ASP A 294 9.50 4.23 -3.71
CA ASP A 294 9.34 3.12 -4.65
C ASP A 294 10.56 2.18 -4.65
N SER A 295 10.42 1.04 -5.31
CA SER A 295 11.44 -0.02 -5.32
C SER A 295 11.55 -0.70 -6.69
N PRO A 296 12.54 -1.58 -6.90
CA PRO A 296 12.63 -2.38 -8.13
C PRO A 296 11.39 -3.26 -8.37
N ASP A 297 10.68 -3.65 -7.32
CA ASP A 297 9.44 -4.43 -7.45
C ASP A 297 8.29 -3.57 -7.95
N VAL A 298 8.21 -2.29 -7.54
CA VAL A 298 7.25 -1.31 -8.06
C VAL A 298 7.52 -1.05 -9.55
N LEU A 299 8.76 -0.74 -9.91
CA LEU A 299 9.17 -0.52 -11.31
C LEU A 299 8.85 -1.71 -12.21
N ARG A 300 9.14 -2.93 -11.73
CA ARG A 300 8.82 -4.17 -12.45
C ARG A 300 7.31 -4.35 -12.61
N LYS A 301 6.51 -4.01 -11.60
CA LYS A 301 5.06 -4.11 -11.69
C LYS A 301 4.49 -3.07 -12.66
N VAL A 302 4.90 -1.81 -12.56
CA VAL A 302 4.46 -0.72 -13.46
C VAL A 302 4.78 -1.06 -14.92
N SER A 303 5.98 -1.57 -15.20
CA SER A 303 6.36 -1.97 -16.57
C SER A 303 5.55 -3.14 -17.16
N THR A 304 4.77 -3.87 -16.35
CA THR A 304 3.83 -4.89 -16.86
C THR A 304 2.47 -4.32 -17.25
N ILE A 305 2.22 -3.04 -16.97
CA ILE A 305 0.94 -2.38 -17.23
C ILE A 305 0.93 -1.87 -18.68
N PRO A 306 -0.07 -2.24 -19.51
CA PRO A 306 -0.02 -1.99 -20.96
C PRO A 306 0.10 -0.53 -21.39
N ASN A 307 -0.45 0.40 -20.61
CA ASN A 307 -0.42 1.85 -20.90
C ASN A 307 0.63 2.60 -20.07
N ALA A 308 1.48 1.91 -19.31
CA ALA A 308 2.52 2.56 -18.51
C ALA A 308 3.89 2.50 -19.20
N ILE A 309 4.65 3.58 -19.11
CA ILE A 309 5.99 3.76 -19.67
C ILE A 309 6.90 4.21 -18.54
N VAL A 310 7.84 3.35 -18.14
CA VAL A 310 8.84 3.70 -17.13
C VAL A 310 9.94 4.53 -17.80
N ILE A 311 10.19 5.73 -17.30
CA ILE A 311 11.19 6.66 -17.82
C ILE A 311 12.49 6.48 -17.02
N SER A 312 13.57 6.07 -17.70
CA SER A 312 14.85 5.70 -17.08
C SER A 312 16.06 6.18 -17.88
N GLY A 313 16.16 7.48 -18.10
CA GLY A 313 17.30 8.16 -18.71
C GLY A 313 17.27 8.26 -20.24
N GLU A 314 16.41 7.48 -20.91
CA GLU A 314 16.25 7.52 -22.38
C GLU A 314 15.11 8.47 -22.79
N GLU A 315 15.27 9.11 -23.93
CA GLU A 315 14.23 9.96 -24.54
C GLU A 315 13.07 9.11 -25.07
N GLN A 316 11.85 9.57 -24.83
CA GLN A 316 10.58 8.99 -25.27
C GLN A 316 9.77 10.03 -26.02
N SER A 317 9.29 9.71 -27.22
CA SER A 317 8.40 10.60 -27.96
C SER A 317 6.94 10.27 -27.65
N ILE A 318 6.22 11.21 -27.03
CA ILE A 318 4.84 11.05 -26.59
C ILE A 318 4.02 12.21 -27.12
N SER A 319 3.04 11.89 -27.98
CA SER A 319 2.13 12.89 -28.57
C SER A 319 2.85 14.09 -29.21
N GLY A 320 4.06 13.87 -29.74
CA GLY A 320 4.89 14.89 -30.38
C GLY A 320 5.84 15.65 -29.45
N LEU A 321 5.77 15.44 -28.13
CA LEU A 321 6.79 15.90 -27.17
C LEU A 321 7.91 14.87 -27.02
N THR A 322 9.14 15.35 -26.86
CA THR A 322 10.29 14.55 -26.44
C THR A 322 10.42 14.65 -24.92
N ILE A 323 10.26 13.53 -24.23
CA ILE A 323 10.27 13.45 -22.78
C ILE A 323 11.41 12.55 -22.34
N ALA A 324 12.22 13.01 -21.39
CA ALA A 324 13.19 12.16 -20.71
C ALA A 324 13.07 12.36 -19.20
N GLY A 325 13.85 11.63 -18.43
CA GLY A 325 13.80 11.73 -16.99
C GLY A 325 14.54 10.61 -16.30
N THR A 326 14.56 10.66 -14.98
CA THR A 326 15.20 9.62 -14.18
C THR A 326 14.52 9.47 -12.83
N GLY A 327 14.54 8.25 -12.30
CA GLY A 327 14.04 7.94 -10.96
C GLY A 327 14.93 8.51 -9.86
N ASP A 328 14.42 8.46 -8.63
CA ASP A 328 15.21 8.80 -7.45
C ASP A 328 16.39 7.81 -7.25
N LEU A 329 17.52 8.34 -6.77
CA LEU A 329 18.77 7.59 -6.53
C LEU A 329 18.58 6.35 -5.66
N VAL A 330 17.62 6.36 -4.74
CA VAL A 330 17.44 5.26 -3.77
C VAL A 330 16.39 4.24 -4.20
N ALA A 331 15.68 4.49 -5.30
CA ALA A 331 14.61 3.63 -5.81
C ALA A 331 15.12 2.25 -6.26
N ASP A 332 16.42 2.09 -6.51
CA ASP A 332 17.05 0.80 -6.82
C ASP A 332 17.36 -0.05 -5.56
N SER A 333 17.07 0.48 -4.37
CA SER A 333 17.34 -0.17 -3.09
C SER A 333 16.06 -0.52 -2.33
N TYR A 334 16.11 -1.60 -1.54
CA TYR A 334 15.01 -1.99 -0.64
C TYR A 334 15.10 -1.31 0.74
N LEU A 335 16.00 -0.33 0.89
CA LEU A 335 16.25 0.35 2.15
C LEU A 335 15.75 1.79 2.04
N ALA A 336 14.81 2.18 2.91
CA ALA A 336 14.23 3.52 2.96
C ALA A 336 15.18 4.57 3.56
N THR A 337 16.47 4.56 3.18
CA THR A 337 17.40 5.63 3.54
C THR A 337 17.38 6.64 2.40
N PRO A 338 16.90 7.88 2.63
CA PRO A 338 16.90 8.90 1.58
C PRO A 338 18.33 9.24 1.17
N ALA A 339 18.52 9.64 -0.10
CA ALA A 339 19.78 10.20 -0.56
C ALA A 339 20.18 11.41 0.29
N SER A 340 21.46 11.51 0.64
CA SER A 340 21.98 12.70 1.29
C SER A 340 21.91 13.91 0.36
N VAL A 341 21.99 15.11 0.94
CA VAL A 341 22.03 16.36 0.18
C VAL A 341 23.21 16.36 -0.80
N LEU A 342 24.38 15.92 -0.36
CA LEU A 342 25.58 15.85 -1.20
C LEU A 342 25.42 14.88 -2.38
N GLU A 343 24.75 13.74 -2.18
CA GLU A 343 24.46 12.79 -3.26
C GLU A 343 23.47 13.36 -4.27
N SER A 344 22.44 14.07 -3.80
CA SER A 344 21.45 14.72 -4.66
C SER A 344 22.09 15.84 -5.50
N ASP A 345 22.96 16.65 -4.90
CA ASP A 345 23.67 17.73 -5.59
C ASP A 345 24.64 17.16 -6.65
N ALA A 346 25.43 16.14 -6.28
CA ALA A 346 26.34 15.47 -7.21
C ALA A 346 25.58 14.84 -8.39
N TYR A 347 24.39 14.30 -8.14
CA TYR A 347 23.56 13.73 -9.20
C TYR A 347 22.99 14.79 -10.14
N ALA A 348 22.54 15.93 -9.61
CA ALA A 348 22.13 17.06 -10.44
C ALA A 348 23.29 17.58 -11.31
N GLU A 349 24.50 17.66 -10.77
CA GLU A 349 25.71 18.02 -11.54
C GLU A 349 26.01 17.01 -12.66
N GLU A 350 25.84 15.72 -12.39
CA GLU A 350 26.00 14.66 -13.40
C GLU A 350 24.99 14.82 -14.54
N LEU A 351 23.71 14.99 -14.22
CA LEU A 351 22.64 15.22 -15.20
C LEU A 351 22.90 16.48 -16.03
N ASN A 352 23.31 17.57 -15.38
CA ASN A 352 23.68 18.81 -16.04
C ASN A 352 24.81 18.63 -17.06
N ARG A 353 25.82 17.83 -16.72
CA ARG A 353 26.93 17.51 -17.62
C ARG A 353 26.45 16.66 -18.79
N MET A 354 25.76 15.57 -18.50
CA MET A 354 25.26 14.61 -19.50
C MET A 354 24.36 15.29 -20.54
N TRP A 355 23.32 15.98 -20.09
CA TRP A 355 22.36 16.63 -20.98
C TRP A 355 22.88 17.94 -21.58
N GLY A 356 23.90 18.55 -20.97
CA GLY A 356 24.56 19.73 -21.53
C GLY A 356 25.27 19.45 -22.85
N GLU A 357 25.70 18.21 -23.08
CA GLU A 357 26.36 17.73 -24.30
C GLU A 357 25.36 17.31 -25.40
N VAL A 358 24.08 17.18 -25.06
CA VAL A 358 23.01 16.82 -26.00
C VAL A 358 22.52 18.08 -26.73
N GLU A 359 22.53 18.03 -28.07
CA GLU A 359 22.14 19.15 -28.94
C GLU A 359 20.62 19.35 -28.97
N ASN A 360 19.87 18.29 -29.29
CA ASN A 360 18.40 18.28 -29.25
C ASN A 360 17.96 17.71 -27.91
N ARG A 361 17.66 18.59 -26.96
CA ARG A 361 17.28 18.20 -25.60
C ARG A 361 15.78 17.92 -25.52
N PRO A 362 15.34 17.10 -24.55
CA PRO A 362 13.93 16.84 -24.33
C PRO A 362 13.18 18.11 -23.92
N ASP A 363 11.93 18.22 -24.38
CA ASP A 363 11.00 19.30 -24.07
C ASP A 363 10.58 19.25 -22.58
N VAL A 364 10.47 18.05 -22.03
CA VAL A 364 10.12 17.80 -20.63
C VAL A 364 11.12 16.84 -19.98
N PHE A 365 11.63 17.22 -18.81
CA PHE A 365 12.46 16.36 -17.98
C PHE A 365 11.75 15.97 -16.68
N MET A 366 11.59 14.67 -16.42
CA MET A 366 10.91 14.12 -15.25
C MET A 366 11.91 13.68 -14.19
N VAL A 367 11.77 14.16 -12.95
CA VAL A 367 12.53 13.68 -11.79
C VAL A 367 11.64 13.68 -10.56
N HIS A 368 11.89 12.83 -9.57
CA HIS A 368 11.11 12.87 -8.33
C HIS A 368 11.62 13.96 -7.36
N ASN A 369 12.92 13.96 -7.08
CA ASN A 369 13.51 14.72 -6.00
C ASN A 369 13.62 16.23 -6.30
N HIS A 370 12.97 17.07 -5.48
CA HIS A 370 13.03 18.52 -5.63
C HIS A 370 14.45 19.12 -5.66
N ARG A 371 15.42 18.56 -4.90
CA ARG A 371 16.79 19.09 -4.91
C ARG A 371 17.47 18.82 -6.24
N VAL A 372 17.24 17.64 -6.80
CA VAL A 372 17.75 17.31 -8.13
C VAL A 372 17.12 18.23 -9.16
N ALA A 373 15.79 18.42 -9.13
CA ALA A 373 15.09 19.34 -10.01
C ALA A 373 15.65 20.77 -9.92
N GLU A 374 15.76 21.33 -8.71
CA GLU A 374 16.29 22.69 -8.48
C GLU A 374 17.78 22.83 -8.81
N GLY A 375 18.54 21.74 -8.78
CA GLY A 375 19.94 21.68 -9.19
C GLY A 375 20.15 21.63 -10.70
N LEU A 376 19.12 21.29 -11.50
CA LEU A 376 19.21 21.34 -12.96
C LEU A 376 19.33 22.79 -13.44
N ARG A 377 20.32 23.05 -14.30
CA ARG A 377 20.62 24.40 -14.79
C ARG A 377 19.44 24.95 -15.60
N PRO A 378 18.97 26.17 -15.32
CA PRO A 378 17.99 26.85 -16.18
C PRO A 378 18.46 26.93 -17.64
N GLY A 379 17.55 26.77 -18.59
CA GLY A 379 17.81 26.69 -20.04
C GLY A 379 18.28 25.32 -20.52
N LEU A 380 18.44 24.33 -19.63
CA LEU A 380 18.78 22.96 -20.03
C LEU A 380 17.56 22.24 -20.61
N PHE A 381 16.41 22.38 -19.96
CA PHE A 381 15.13 21.84 -20.39
C PHE A 381 14.07 22.94 -20.34
N PRO A 382 13.14 23.03 -21.30
CA PRO A 382 12.03 23.98 -21.22
C PRO A 382 11.13 23.73 -20.00
N VAL A 383 10.82 22.46 -19.70
CA VAL A 383 9.99 22.08 -18.56
C VAL A 383 10.66 20.99 -17.73
N VAL A 384 10.67 21.17 -16.41
CA VAL A 384 11.08 20.16 -15.43
C VAL A 384 9.91 19.86 -14.50
N VAL A 385 9.44 18.61 -14.48
CA VAL A 385 8.35 18.17 -13.60
C VAL A 385 8.89 17.34 -12.44
N TYR A 386 8.43 17.62 -11.22
CA TYR A 386 8.91 16.97 -10.00
C TYR A 386 7.92 16.87 -8.84
N GLY A 387 8.33 16.25 -7.73
CA GLY A 387 7.49 15.97 -6.55
C GLY A 387 8.22 16.05 -5.21
N HIS A 388 8.00 15.07 -4.34
CA HIS A 388 8.69 14.80 -3.06
C HIS A 388 8.34 15.74 -1.89
N THR A 389 8.07 17.02 -2.14
CA THR A 389 7.81 18.00 -1.06
C THR A 389 6.39 17.95 -0.53
N HIS A 390 5.48 17.26 -1.25
CA HIS A 390 4.02 17.27 -1.04
C HIS A 390 3.40 18.68 -1.12
N LEU A 391 4.13 19.66 -1.63
CA LEU A 391 3.68 21.04 -1.80
C LEU A 391 3.66 21.37 -3.28
N TRP A 392 2.46 21.68 -3.78
CA TRP A 392 2.32 22.14 -5.14
C TRP A 392 3.00 23.50 -5.34
N GLY A 393 3.61 23.69 -6.50
CA GLY A 393 4.22 24.95 -6.85
C GLY A 393 4.72 24.98 -8.29
N VAL A 394 4.73 26.17 -8.86
CA VAL A 394 5.32 26.43 -10.18
C VAL A 394 6.33 27.56 -10.03
N LYS A 395 7.51 27.37 -10.59
CA LYS A 395 8.59 28.36 -10.58
C LYS A 395 9.19 28.49 -11.98
N GLU A 396 9.23 29.69 -12.50
CA GLU A 396 9.91 30.01 -13.77
C GLU A 396 11.27 30.64 -13.45
N ILE A 397 12.33 30.11 -14.04
CA ILE A 397 13.69 30.65 -13.94
C ILE A 397 14.30 30.67 -15.35
N GLY A 398 14.51 31.87 -15.89
CA GLY A 398 14.96 32.01 -17.28
C GLY A 398 13.93 31.42 -18.24
N GLU A 399 14.36 30.48 -19.09
CA GLU A 399 13.50 29.78 -20.07
C GLU A 399 12.98 28.42 -19.55
N THR A 400 13.25 28.08 -18.28
CA THR A 400 12.83 26.81 -17.69
C THR A 400 11.69 27.01 -16.70
N VAL A 401 10.64 26.20 -16.86
CA VAL A 401 9.53 26.09 -15.90
C VAL A 401 9.69 24.82 -15.07
N TYR A 402 9.77 24.99 -13.75
CA TYR A 402 9.81 23.92 -12.76
C TYR A 402 8.40 23.75 -12.18
N SER A 403 7.78 22.59 -12.40
CA SER A 403 6.42 22.26 -11.96
C SER A 403 6.45 21.15 -10.92
N ASN A 404 5.92 21.43 -9.73
CA ASN A 404 5.69 20.46 -8.67
C ASN A 404 4.20 20.15 -8.54
N ALA A 405 3.82 18.88 -8.70
CA ALA A 405 2.41 18.46 -8.59
C ALA A 405 1.87 18.48 -7.16
N GLY A 406 2.73 18.58 -6.15
CA GLY A 406 2.38 18.47 -4.74
C GLY A 406 2.13 17.02 -4.34
N THR A 407 0.93 16.69 -3.86
CA THR A 407 0.57 15.32 -3.50
C THR A 407 -0.81 14.93 -4.01
N THR A 408 -0.83 14.06 -5.02
CA THR A 408 -2.05 13.48 -5.56
C THR A 408 -2.67 12.46 -4.60
N GLY A 409 -1.86 11.91 -3.68
CA GLY A 409 -2.31 11.02 -2.63
C GLY A 409 -2.63 11.68 -1.29
N ALA A 410 -2.54 13.01 -1.16
CA ALA A 410 -2.68 13.73 0.11
C ALA A 410 -1.74 13.19 1.23
N ALA A 411 -0.50 12.82 0.85
CA ALA A 411 0.52 12.14 1.68
C ALA A 411 0.11 10.74 2.18
N GLY A 412 -0.79 10.08 1.44
CA GLY A 412 -1.22 8.73 1.72
C GLY A 412 -1.98 8.61 3.03
N ILE A 413 -1.95 7.40 3.58
CA ILE A 413 -2.56 7.09 4.87
C ILE A 413 -1.89 7.89 6.01
N ARG A 414 -0.61 8.26 5.88
CA ARG A 414 0.10 9.04 6.92
C ARG A 414 -0.34 10.49 7.00
N GLY A 415 -0.79 11.08 5.88
CA GLY A 415 -1.29 12.46 5.81
C GLY A 415 -2.46 12.73 6.76
N PHE A 416 -3.26 11.71 7.08
CA PHE A 416 -4.38 11.81 8.01
C PHE A 416 -4.00 11.67 9.51
N GLN A 417 -2.75 11.29 9.81
CA GLN A 417 -2.22 11.27 11.18
C GLN A 417 -1.72 12.67 11.63
N GLY A 418 -1.53 13.59 10.68
CA GLY A 418 -1.21 14.98 10.93
C GLY A 418 -2.38 15.77 11.53
N LYS A 419 -2.09 16.89 12.20
CA LYS A 419 -3.13 17.77 12.77
C LYS A 419 -4.00 18.47 11.71
N GLU A 420 -3.51 18.56 10.47
CA GLU A 420 -4.22 19.07 9.31
C GLU A 420 -3.94 18.16 8.10
N PRO A 421 -4.96 17.57 7.46
CA PRO A 421 -4.77 16.74 6.28
C PRO A 421 -4.30 17.61 5.12
N LEU A 422 -3.26 17.15 4.39
CA LEU A 422 -2.77 17.84 3.22
C LEU A 422 -3.83 17.82 2.10
N PRO A 423 -3.94 18.90 1.30
CA PRO A 423 -4.80 18.90 0.12
C PRO A 423 -4.35 17.84 -0.87
N TYR A 424 -5.30 17.20 -1.56
CA TYR A 424 -5.02 16.54 -2.82
C TYR A 424 -4.61 17.60 -3.83
N SER A 425 -3.55 17.34 -4.61
CA SER A 425 -3.14 18.23 -5.69
C SER A 425 -2.60 17.49 -6.92
N LEU A 426 -2.79 18.13 -8.07
CA LEU A 426 -2.22 17.74 -9.36
C LEU A 426 -2.06 18.99 -10.24
N SER A 427 -1.32 18.85 -11.33
CA SER A 427 -1.08 19.94 -12.30
C SER A 427 -1.54 19.56 -13.69
N LEU A 428 -2.21 20.47 -14.40
CA LEU A 428 -2.49 20.38 -15.83
C LEU A 428 -1.54 21.30 -16.59
N LEU A 429 -0.73 20.74 -17.49
CA LEU A 429 0.24 21.48 -18.30
C LEU A 429 -0.28 21.63 -19.72
N TYR A 430 -0.46 22.88 -20.15
CA TYR A 430 -1.05 23.24 -21.44
C TYR A 430 0.06 23.60 -22.43
N PHE A 431 0.24 22.76 -23.44
CA PHE A 431 1.19 22.98 -24.52
C PHE A 431 0.45 23.42 -25.79
N ALA A 432 1.03 24.37 -26.51
CA ALA A 432 0.55 24.81 -27.82
C ALA A 432 1.70 24.77 -28.82
N LEU A 433 1.39 24.49 -30.08
CA LEU A 433 2.34 24.58 -31.17
C LEU A 433 2.73 26.03 -31.43
N ASP A 434 4.02 26.26 -31.61
CA ASP A 434 4.52 27.53 -32.11
C ASP A 434 4.41 27.65 -33.64
N GLU A 435 4.81 28.81 -34.17
CA GLU A 435 4.82 29.08 -35.61
C GLU A 435 5.75 28.12 -36.37
N GLU A 436 6.76 27.58 -35.70
CA GLU A 436 7.71 26.60 -36.19
C GLU A 436 7.22 25.15 -36.08
N GLY A 437 6.10 24.89 -35.39
CA GLY A 437 5.51 23.57 -35.19
C GLY A 437 6.09 22.78 -34.02
N HIS A 438 6.77 23.42 -33.07
CA HIS A 438 7.23 22.83 -31.81
C HIS A 438 6.27 23.15 -30.67
N PHE A 439 6.13 22.21 -29.73
CA PHE A 439 5.29 22.44 -28.55
C PHE A 439 5.98 23.34 -27.55
N ALA A 440 5.31 24.42 -27.15
CA ALA A 440 5.74 25.32 -26.09
C ALA A 440 4.70 25.34 -24.96
N LEU A 441 5.16 25.25 -23.72
CA LEU A 441 4.31 25.35 -22.54
C LEU A 441 3.75 26.77 -22.40
N GLN A 442 2.43 26.90 -22.33
CA GLN A 442 1.74 28.19 -22.25
C GLN A 442 1.20 28.48 -20.85
N ALA A 443 0.67 27.46 -20.18
CA ALA A 443 0.09 27.59 -18.85
C ALA A 443 0.19 26.30 -18.05
N ILE A 444 0.13 26.45 -16.73
CA ILE A 444 -0.02 25.35 -15.77
C ILE A 444 -1.19 25.68 -14.84
N ASP A 445 -2.15 24.76 -14.73
CA ASP A 445 -3.21 24.84 -13.73
C ASP A 445 -2.94 23.88 -12.57
N GLY A 446 -2.79 24.43 -11.36
CA GLY A 446 -2.83 23.65 -10.13
C GLY A 446 -4.25 23.39 -9.70
N VAL A 447 -4.61 22.11 -9.55
CA VAL A 447 -5.90 21.70 -9.00
C VAL A 447 -5.68 21.26 -7.57
N HIS A 448 -6.41 21.85 -6.61
CA HIS A 448 -6.37 21.44 -5.21
C HIS A 448 -7.74 21.06 -4.70
N VAL A 449 -7.78 20.00 -3.89
CA VAL A 449 -8.99 19.55 -3.20
C VAL A 449 -8.69 19.37 -1.72
N THR A 450 -9.46 20.06 -0.88
CA THR A 450 -9.35 20.03 0.59
C THR A 450 -10.64 19.52 1.24
N GLY A 451 -10.53 19.05 2.48
CA GLY A 451 -11.67 18.68 3.33
C GLY A 451 -12.54 17.56 2.76
N LEU A 452 -11.92 16.52 2.19
CA LEU A 452 -12.65 15.40 1.56
C LEU A 452 -13.58 15.85 0.41
N GLY A 453 -13.21 16.92 -0.31
CA GLY A 453 -14.00 17.43 -1.44
C GLY A 453 -14.94 18.59 -1.11
N THR A 454 -14.87 19.15 0.10
CA THR A 454 -15.66 20.34 0.47
C THR A 454 -15.19 21.62 -0.20
N SER A 455 -13.90 21.70 -0.55
CA SER A 455 -13.31 22.89 -1.17
C SER A 455 -12.37 22.50 -2.30
N PHE A 456 -12.63 23.10 -3.45
CA PHE A 456 -11.88 22.94 -4.69
C PHE A 456 -11.29 24.30 -5.06
N SER A 457 -10.02 24.34 -5.47
CA SER A 457 -9.40 25.54 -6.02
C SER A 457 -8.59 25.21 -7.25
N LEU A 458 -8.73 26.03 -8.28
CA LEU A 458 -7.91 26.00 -9.48
C LEU A 458 -7.02 27.25 -9.48
N GLN A 459 -5.71 27.07 -9.64
CA GLN A 459 -4.75 28.16 -9.76
C GLN A 459 -4.07 28.08 -11.12
N ARG A 460 -4.40 29.01 -12.03
CA ARG A 460 -3.74 29.13 -13.34
C ARG A 460 -2.50 30.02 -13.27
N THR A 461 -1.39 29.50 -13.76
CA THR A 461 -0.13 30.23 -13.94
C THR A 461 0.22 30.25 -15.43
N PHE A 462 0.33 31.43 -16.02
CA PHE A 462 0.80 31.59 -17.41
C PHE A 462 2.32 31.72 -17.42
N VAL A 463 2.98 31.12 -18.40
CA VAL A 463 4.44 31.20 -18.61
C VAL A 463 4.76 32.50 -19.37
N GLU A 464 5.84 33.21 -19.01
CA GLU A 464 6.14 34.53 -19.60
C GLU A 464 6.39 34.47 -21.12
N HIS A 465 6.97 33.38 -21.63
CA HIS A 465 7.16 33.15 -23.06
C HIS A 465 5.85 33.00 -23.86
N GLY A 466 4.73 32.66 -23.21
CA GLY A 466 3.40 32.64 -23.83
C GLY A 466 2.72 34.00 -23.89
N ARG A 467 3.22 35.02 -23.16
CA ARG A 467 2.64 36.37 -23.13
C ARG A 467 3.15 37.29 -24.25
N ASN A 468 4.37 37.06 -24.75
CA ASN A 468 5.06 38.00 -25.65
C ASN A 468 4.96 37.64 -27.15
N ARG A 469 4.03 36.77 -27.55
CA ARG A 469 3.79 36.46 -28.99
C ARG A 469 2.79 37.38 -29.68
N GLU A 470 2.03 38.20 -28.94
CA GLU A 470 1.29 39.30 -29.58
C GLU A 470 2.23 40.47 -29.81
N GLY A 471 2.58 40.66 -31.09
CA GLY A 471 3.55 41.66 -31.54
C GLY A 471 3.29 43.05 -30.99
N ASP A 472 4.38 43.82 -30.88
CA ASP A 472 4.40 45.25 -30.64
C ASP A 472 3.29 45.95 -31.45
N VAL A 473 2.15 46.21 -30.81
CA VAL A 473 1.22 47.21 -31.30
C VAL A 473 1.81 48.54 -30.84
N GLU A 474 2.68 49.09 -31.68
CA GLU A 474 3.04 50.51 -31.63
C GLU A 474 1.74 51.32 -31.51
N ILE A 475 1.49 51.87 -30.33
CA ILE A 475 0.50 52.92 -30.18
C ILE A 475 1.14 54.16 -30.81
N LEU A 476 0.93 54.35 -32.11
CA LEU A 476 1.24 55.62 -32.77
C LEU A 476 0.38 56.74 -32.14
N PRO A 477 0.98 57.94 -31.97
CA PRO A 477 0.51 58.97 -31.04
C PRO A 477 -0.84 59.62 -31.36
#